data_AF-A0A314XID5-F1
#
_entry.id   AF-A0A314XID5-F1
#
_cell.length_a   1.000
_cell.length_b   1.000
_cell.length_c   1.000
_cell.angle_alpha   90.00
_cell.angle_beta   90.00
_cell.angle_gamma   90.00
#
_symmetry.space_group_name_H-M   'P 1'
#
loop_
_entity.id
_entity.type
_entity.pdbx_description
1 polymer ?
#
loop_
_entity_poly.entity_id
_entity_poly.type
_entity_poly.pdbx_seq_one_letter_code
_entity_poly.pdbx_strand_id
1 'polypeptide(L)'
;MYKWEFFTEPYIVTHNLLLAHATAVKLYREKFQENQGGQIGISLVGQYAEPHSESLLDRAAAKRVLDFQLEWYMEPLVLGEYPKSMRVLVKERLPKFTKDEKKLIKGSFDFIGINYYTARYAKHDPISPNKAMCYRNDALALSLVENIDGDQIGPLAKGSFMIYSYPQGLEKLLVFMKQNYQNPKIYISENGISEVEEEENGLDGALRDPHRIQSVLRHLFWINKAMEKDVNVKGYFYWTPFDNFEWGMGYTQKFGLYYVDHKDNLKRIPKQSAKWLPIFLNGEDELQLRHELTNILSTIL
;
A
#
# COMPACT_ATOMS: atom_id res chain seq x y z
N MET A 1 -27.56 13.62 7.84
CA MET A 1 -26.33 12.85 7.61
C MET A 1 -26.48 12.13 6.29
N TYR A 2 -25.87 12.62 5.21
CA TYR A 2 -26.00 12.00 3.89
C TYR A 2 -25.35 10.62 3.94
N LYS A 3 -26.18 9.58 3.96
CA LYS A 3 -25.73 8.19 3.77
C LYS A 3 -25.38 8.03 2.29
N TRP A 4 -24.14 8.36 1.93
CA TRP A 4 -23.58 7.96 0.65
C TRP A 4 -23.36 6.45 0.69
N GLU A 5 -24.43 5.69 0.44
CA GLU A 5 -24.35 4.25 0.22
C GLU A 5 -23.91 4.07 -1.23
N PHE A 6 -22.60 3.91 -1.44
CA PHE A 6 -22.02 3.67 -2.75
C PHE A 6 -22.31 2.23 -3.18
N PHE A 7 -23.43 2.03 -3.87
CA PHE A 7 -23.90 0.71 -4.29
C PHE A 7 -23.18 0.18 -5.53
N THR A 8 -22.92 1.05 -6.51
CA THR A 8 -22.39 0.68 -7.84
C THR A 8 -21.21 1.53 -8.28
N GLU A 9 -21.16 2.80 -7.88
CA GLU A 9 -20.16 3.78 -8.35
C GLU A 9 -18.70 3.31 -8.20
N PRO A 10 -18.25 2.72 -7.08
CA PRO A 10 -16.86 2.26 -6.94
C PRO A 10 -16.49 1.17 -7.96
N TYR A 11 -17.46 0.32 -8.32
CA TYR A 11 -17.29 -0.72 -9.33
C TYR A 11 -17.21 -0.15 -10.74
N ILE A 12 -18.06 0.83 -11.05
CA ILE A 12 -18.04 1.53 -12.35
C ILE A 12 -16.74 2.31 -12.51
N VAL A 13 -16.31 3.04 -11.48
CA VAL A 13 -15.06 3.82 -11.49
C VAL A 13 -13.87 2.88 -11.70
N THR A 14 -13.75 1.82 -10.91
CA THR A 14 -12.63 0.88 -11.03
C THR A 14 -12.60 0.19 -12.40
N HIS A 15 -13.76 -0.17 -12.96
CA HIS A 15 -13.85 -0.74 -14.30
C HIS A 15 -13.33 0.22 -15.37
N ASN A 16 -13.76 1.48 -15.32
CA ASN A 16 -13.31 2.49 -16.27
C ASN A 16 -11.81 2.83 -16.10
N LEU A 17 -11.29 2.85 -14.87
CA LEU A 17 -9.86 3.03 -14.61
C LEU A 17 -9.02 1.91 -15.25
N LEU A 18 -9.45 0.65 -15.12
CA LEU A 18 -8.77 -0.49 -15.75
C LEU A 18 -8.79 -0.40 -17.28
N LEU A 19 -9.92 -0.02 -17.88
CA LEU A 19 -10.02 0.16 -19.34
C LEU A 19 -9.18 1.34 -19.84
N ALA A 20 -9.20 2.46 -19.13
CA ALA A 20 -8.38 3.63 -19.46
C ALA A 20 -6.88 3.30 -19.37
N HIS A 21 -6.47 2.62 -18.29
CA HIS A 21 -5.11 2.12 -18.11
C HIS A 21 -4.67 1.22 -19.27
N ALA A 22 -5.44 0.19 -19.57
CA ALA A 22 -5.09 -0.77 -20.62
C ALA A 22 -5.05 -0.13 -22.01
N THR A 23 -5.94 0.83 -22.28
CA THR A 23 -5.92 1.62 -23.52
C THR A 23 -4.67 2.48 -23.63
N ALA A 24 -4.28 3.15 -22.54
CA ALA A 24 -3.06 3.96 -22.50
C ALA A 24 -1.80 3.11 -22.66
N VAL A 25 -1.75 1.93 -22.05
CA VAL A 25 -0.65 0.97 -22.20
C VAL A 25 -0.53 0.49 -23.64
N LYS A 26 -1.65 0.13 -24.29
CA LYS A 26 -1.64 -0.24 -25.71
C LYS A 26 -1.08 0.90 -26.57
N LEU A 27 -1.56 2.12 -26.37
CA LEU A 27 -1.08 3.30 -27.10
C LEU A 27 0.42 3.54 -26.86
N TYR A 28 0.88 3.42 -25.62
CA TYR A 28 2.30 3.55 -25.26
C TYR A 28 3.17 2.55 -26.02
N ARG A 29 2.77 1.27 -25.98
CA ARG A 29 3.47 0.17 -26.65
C ARG A 29 3.51 0.36 -28.17
N GLU A 30 2.40 0.78 -28.78
CA GLU A 30 2.30 0.92 -30.24
C GLU A 30 3.01 2.15 -30.80
N LYS A 31 3.11 3.25 -30.04
CA LYS A 31 3.61 4.54 -30.58
C LYS A 31 4.91 5.04 -29.98
N PHE A 32 5.24 4.63 -28.75
CA PHE A 32 6.29 5.29 -27.98
C PHE A 32 7.34 4.33 -27.43
N GLN A 33 6.96 3.10 -27.06
CA GLN A 33 7.86 2.19 -26.34
C GLN A 33 9.08 1.80 -27.18
N GLU A 34 8.92 1.52 -28.48
CA GLU A 34 10.05 1.16 -29.34
C GLU A 34 11.12 2.27 -29.40
N ASN A 35 10.71 3.53 -29.50
CA ASN A 35 11.61 4.67 -29.58
C ASN A 35 12.20 5.09 -28.23
N GLN A 36 11.43 4.96 -27.15
CA GLN A 36 11.83 5.43 -25.82
C GLN A 36 12.52 4.36 -24.98
N GLY A 37 12.29 3.07 -25.27
CA GLY A 37 12.77 1.95 -24.45
C GLY A 37 12.21 1.92 -23.02
N GLY A 38 11.14 2.67 -22.74
CA GLY A 38 10.57 2.80 -21.41
C GLY A 38 9.60 1.69 -21.03
N GLN A 39 9.13 1.74 -19.79
CA GLN A 39 8.19 0.78 -19.22
C GLN A 39 6.96 1.51 -18.67
N ILE A 40 5.79 0.87 -18.75
CA ILE A 40 4.54 1.41 -18.21
C ILE A 40 3.88 0.42 -17.25
N GLY A 41 3.32 0.92 -16.16
CA GLY A 41 2.71 0.11 -15.11
C GLY A 41 1.64 0.90 -14.37
N ILE A 42 1.16 0.32 -13.27
CA ILE A 42 0.17 0.93 -12.38
C ILE A 42 0.64 0.81 -10.92
N SER A 43 0.40 1.84 -10.13
CA SER A 43 0.67 1.84 -8.68
C SER A 43 -0.62 1.51 -7.94
N LEU A 44 -0.57 0.48 -7.09
CA LEU A 44 -1.71 -0.06 -6.37
C LEU A 44 -1.48 0.05 -4.87
N VAL A 45 -2.53 0.40 -4.13
CA VAL A 45 -2.51 0.28 -2.66
C VAL A 45 -2.48 -1.19 -2.30
N GLY A 46 -1.40 -1.61 -1.65
CA GLY A 46 -1.20 -2.98 -1.20
C GLY A 46 -1.25 -3.03 0.32
N GLN A 47 -2.42 -3.34 0.87
CA GLN A 47 -2.57 -3.63 2.29
C GLN A 47 -2.64 -5.14 2.49
N TYR A 48 -1.85 -5.69 3.40
CA TYR A 48 -1.93 -7.11 3.73
C TYR A 48 -3.03 -7.36 4.78
N ALA A 49 -3.61 -8.55 4.76
CA ALA A 49 -4.64 -8.98 5.69
C ALA A 49 -4.21 -10.26 6.41
N GLU A 50 -4.04 -10.18 7.73
CA GLU A 50 -3.92 -11.35 8.60
C GLU A 50 -5.32 -11.86 8.95
N PRO A 51 -5.53 -13.16 9.18
CA PRO A 51 -6.80 -13.62 9.74
C PRO A 51 -6.94 -13.15 11.19
N HIS A 52 -8.14 -12.74 11.59
CA HIS A 52 -8.43 -12.31 12.97
C HIS A 52 -8.31 -13.44 13.99
N SER A 53 -8.50 -14.71 13.56
CA SER A 53 -8.28 -15.92 14.35
C SER A 53 -7.88 -17.09 13.44
N GLU A 54 -7.49 -18.22 14.03
CA GLU A 54 -7.17 -19.45 13.29
C GLU A 54 -8.41 -20.20 12.74
N SER A 55 -9.58 -19.57 12.72
CA SER A 55 -10.77 -20.17 12.10
C SER A 55 -10.65 -20.18 10.57
N LEU A 56 -11.24 -21.19 9.93
CA LEU A 56 -11.32 -21.24 8.47
C LEU A 56 -12.10 -20.05 7.89
N LEU A 57 -13.06 -19.52 8.64
CA LEU A 57 -13.87 -18.37 8.24
C LEU A 57 -13.03 -17.09 8.18
N ASP A 58 -12.19 -16.84 9.19
CA ASP A 58 -11.32 -15.65 9.24
C ASP A 58 -10.16 -15.75 8.23
N ARG A 59 -9.60 -16.96 8.02
CA ARG A 59 -8.66 -17.18 6.90
C ARG A 59 -9.30 -16.88 5.53
N ALA A 60 -10.54 -17.33 5.32
CA ALA A 60 -11.27 -16.98 4.10
C ALA A 60 -11.60 -15.48 4.04
N ALA A 61 -11.82 -14.82 5.18
CA ALA A 61 -12.05 -13.38 5.25
C ALA A 61 -10.80 -12.58 4.86
N ALA A 62 -9.61 -12.99 5.31
CA ALA A 62 -8.34 -12.38 4.89
C ALA A 62 -8.18 -12.40 3.37
N LYS A 63 -8.48 -13.53 2.72
CA LYS A 63 -8.51 -13.61 1.24
C LYS A 63 -9.52 -12.65 0.63
N ARG A 64 -10.74 -12.55 1.18
CA ARG A 64 -11.77 -11.61 0.67
C ARG A 64 -11.37 -10.14 0.84
N VAL A 65 -10.62 -9.79 1.90
CA VAL A 65 -10.07 -8.43 2.04
C VAL A 65 -9.07 -8.14 0.92
N LEU A 66 -8.14 -9.06 0.64
CA LEU A 66 -7.20 -8.93 -0.48
C LEU A 66 -7.92 -8.85 -1.83
N ASP A 67 -8.96 -9.68 -2.03
CA ASP A 67 -9.79 -9.69 -3.24
C ASP A 67 -10.40 -8.31 -3.54
N PHE A 68 -10.94 -7.66 -2.52
CA PHE A 68 -11.60 -6.35 -2.62
C PHE A 68 -10.63 -5.17 -2.50
N GLN A 69 -9.32 -5.42 -2.42
CA GLN A 69 -8.28 -4.40 -2.39
C GLN A 69 -7.33 -4.58 -3.58
N LEU A 70 -6.25 -5.34 -3.40
CA LEU A 70 -5.18 -5.48 -4.39
C LEU A 70 -5.62 -6.31 -5.61
N GLU A 71 -6.31 -7.43 -5.38
CA GLU A 71 -6.65 -8.37 -6.46
C GLU A 71 -7.78 -7.86 -7.35
N TRP A 72 -8.57 -6.90 -6.87
CA TRP A 72 -9.55 -6.17 -7.67
C TRP A 72 -8.91 -5.56 -8.94
N TYR A 73 -7.64 -5.17 -8.84
CA TYR A 73 -6.85 -4.67 -9.98
C TYR A 73 -5.93 -5.75 -10.56
N MET A 74 -5.24 -6.52 -9.71
CA MET A 74 -4.25 -7.49 -10.18
C MET A 74 -4.85 -8.65 -10.97
N GLU A 75 -6.00 -9.19 -10.57
CA GLU A 75 -6.60 -10.33 -11.26
C GLU A 75 -7.09 -9.96 -12.67
N PRO A 76 -7.74 -8.80 -12.91
CA PRO A 76 -8.00 -8.33 -14.27
C PRO A 76 -6.73 -8.15 -15.10
N LEU A 77 -5.68 -7.56 -14.54
CA LEU A 77 -4.42 -7.33 -15.26
C LEU A 77 -3.72 -8.64 -15.67
N VAL A 78 -3.86 -9.71 -14.90
CA VAL A 78 -3.16 -10.99 -15.16
C VAL A 78 -4.05 -12.01 -15.88
N LEU A 79 -5.33 -12.10 -15.51
CA LEU A 79 -6.26 -13.12 -15.99
C LEU A 79 -7.35 -12.56 -16.92
N GLY A 80 -7.58 -11.24 -16.91
CA GLY A 80 -8.68 -10.60 -17.64
C GLY A 80 -10.05 -10.73 -16.95
N GLU A 81 -10.09 -11.15 -15.68
CA GLU A 81 -11.32 -11.26 -14.90
C GLU A 81 -11.15 -10.69 -13.50
N TYR A 82 -12.24 -10.18 -12.92
CA TYR A 82 -12.27 -9.85 -11.50
C TYR A 82 -12.22 -11.12 -10.62
N PRO A 83 -11.74 -11.01 -9.37
CA PRO A 83 -11.72 -12.10 -8.43
C PRO A 83 -13.05 -12.83 -8.32
N LYS A 84 -12.99 -14.16 -8.22
CA LYS A 84 -14.18 -15.01 -8.16
C LYS A 84 -15.10 -14.62 -6.99
N SER A 85 -14.52 -14.29 -5.84
CA SER A 85 -15.28 -13.85 -4.66
C SER A 85 -16.06 -12.56 -4.95
N MET A 86 -15.44 -11.57 -5.58
CA MET A 86 -16.10 -10.32 -5.98
C MET A 86 -17.26 -10.59 -6.93
N ARG A 87 -17.06 -11.43 -7.96
CA ARG A 87 -18.14 -11.76 -8.91
C ARG A 87 -19.33 -12.44 -8.25
N VAL A 88 -19.07 -13.34 -7.29
CA VAL A 88 -20.12 -14.07 -6.55
C VAL A 88 -20.86 -13.16 -5.56
N LEU A 89 -20.15 -12.26 -4.88
CA LEU A 89 -20.70 -11.42 -3.81
C LEU A 89 -21.36 -10.14 -4.34
N VAL A 90 -20.73 -9.47 -5.30
CA VAL A 90 -21.20 -8.18 -5.86
C VAL A 90 -22.23 -8.38 -6.97
N LYS A 91 -22.11 -9.46 -7.76
CA LYS A 91 -23.04 -9.86 -8.84
C LYS A 91 -23.23 -8.77 -9.88
N GLU A 92 -24.48 -8.42 -10.23
CA GLU A 92 -24.82 -7.49 -11.32
C GLU A 92 -24.36 -6.04 -11.07
N ARG A 93 -23.95 -5.70 -9.84
CA ARG A 93 -23.35 -4.39 -9.54
C ARG A 93 -21.89 -4.29 -10.00
N LEU A 94 -21.24 -5.42 -10.26
CA LEU A 94 -19.88 -5.49 -10.79
C LEU A 94 -19.95 -5.53 -12.32
N PRO A 95 -19.43 -4.51 -13.04
CA PRO A 95 -19.38 -4.54 -14.50
C PRO A 95 -18.67 -5.78 -15.04
N LYS A 96 -19.01 -6.20 -16.26
CA LYS A 96 -18.45 -7.38 -16.91
C LYS A 96 -17.60 -6.94 -18.10
N PHE A 97 -16.37 -7.41 -18.17
CA PHE A 97 -15.54 -7.20 -19.37
C PHE A 97 -16.08 -7.98 -20.57
N THR A 98 -16.23 -7.29 -21.69
CA THR A 98 -16.43 -7.90 -23.00
C THR A 98 -15.19 -8.69 -23.43
N LYS A 99 -15.31 -9.52 -24.48
CA LYS A 99 -14.17 -10.32 -24.98
C LYS A 99 -12.97 -9.46 -25.38
N ASP A 100 -13.24 -8.32 -26.02
CA ASP A 100 -12.18 -7.41 -26.48
C ASP A 100 -11.52 -6.68 -25.31
N GLU A 101 -12.29 -6.28 -24.30
CA GLU A 101 -11.77 -5.66 -23.09
C GLU A 101 -10.89 -6.63 -22.28
N LYS A 102 -11.30 -7.90 -22.16
CA LYS A 102 -10.44 -8.93 -21.52
C LYS A 102 -9.10 -9.05 -22.22
N LYS A 103 -9.10 -9.05 -23.56
CA LYS A 103 -7.89 -9.10 -24.37
C LYS A 103 -7.03 -7.84 -24.21
N LEU A 104 -7.67 -6.68 -24.08
CA LEU A 104 -6.99 -5.39 -23.90
C LEU A 104 -6.31 -5.29 -22.53
N ILE A 105 -6.98 -5.70 -21.46
CA ILE A 105 -6.49 -5.54 -20.07
C ILE A 105 -5.41 -6.57 -19.74
N LYS A 106 -5.54 -7.81 -20.20
CA LYS A 106 -4.62 -8.89 -19.83
C LYS A 106 -3.20 -8.57 -20.30
N GLY A 107 -2.26 -8.52 -19.35
CA GLY A 107 -0.85 -8.20 -19.59
C GLY A 107 -0.58 -6.71 -19.86
N SER A 108 -1.51 -5.81 -19.52
CA SER A 108 -1.34 -4.36 -19.70
C SER A 108 -0.44 -3.71 -18.64
N PHE A 109 0.69 -4.32 -18.31
CA PHE A 109 1.70 -3.71 -17.44
C PHE A 109 3.07 -4.34 -17.69
N ASP A 110 4.13 -3.55 -17.50
CA ASP A 110 5.53 -3.98 -17.52
C ASP A 110 6.11 -4.08 -16.09
N PHE A 111 5.48 -3.41 -15.13
CA PHE A 111 5.76 -3.45 -13.70
C PHE A 111 4.51 -3.11 -12.88
N ILE A 112 4.53 -3.43 -11.59
CA ILE A 112 3.51 -3.03 -10.60
C ILE A 112 4.17 -2.16 -9.54
N GLY A 113 3.61 -0.98 -9.29
CA GLY A 113 3.90 -0.19 -8.10
C GLY A 113 3.07 -0.67 -6.93
N ILE A 114 3.66 -0.81 -5.74
CA ILE A 114 2.96 -1.10 -4.50
C ILE A 114 3.11 0.07 -3.54
N ASN A 115 1.98 0.66 -3.15
CA ASN A 115 1.88 1.63 -2.07
C ASN A 115 1.54 0.88 -0.78
N TYR A 116 2.51 0.67 0.09
CA TYR A 116 2.36 -0.09 1.33
C TYR A 116 2.62 0.78 2.55
N TYR A 117 1.70 0.77 3.50
CA TYR A 117 1.85 1.50 4.77
C TYR A 117 1.51 0.65 6.00
N THR A 118 0.63 -0.35 5.88
CA THR A 118 0.05 -1.03 7.04
C THR A 118 -0.61 -2.36 6.65
N ALA A 119 -1.03 -3.14 7.64
CA ALA A 119 -1.85 -4.34 7.52
C ALA A 119 -3.08 -4.28 8.44
N ARG A 120 -4.01 -5.22 8.28
CA ARG A 120 -5.18 -5.38 9.15
C ARG A 120 -5.42 -6.85 9.49
N TYR A 121 -6.14 -7.08 10.57
CA TYR A 121 -6.81 -8.35 10.80
C TYR A 121 -8.12 -8.39 10.03
N ALA A 122 -8.46 -9.54 9.47
CA ALA A 122 -9.68 -9.78 8.73
C ALA A 122 -10.56 -10.78 9.47
N LYS A 123 -11.76 -10.34 9.85
CA LYS A 123 -12.74 -11.17 10.53
C LYS A 123 -13.91 -11.48 9.61
N HIS A 124 -14.37 -12.71 9.60
CA HIS A 124 -15.56 -13.09 8.85
C HIS A 124 -16.78 -12.32 9.35
N ASP A 125 -17.52 -11.78 8.39
CA ASP A 125 -18.74 -11.04 8.66
C ASP A 125 -19.92 -11.76 8.00
N PRO A 126 -20.81 -12.39 8.77
CA PRO A 126 -21.88 -13.20 8.22
C PRO A 126 -22.91 -12.34 7.47
N ILE A 127 -23.57 -12.94 6.49
CA ILE A 127 -24.67 -12.29 5.78
C ILE A 127 -25.79 -11.99 6.79
N SER A 128 -26.22 -10.73 6.83
CA SER A 128 -27.32 -10.27 7.68
C SER A 128 -28.35 -9.50 6.85
N PRO A 129 -29.66 -9.78 6.99
CA PRO A 129 -30.72 -9.06 6.27
C PRO A 129 -30.74 -7.55 6.55
N ASN A 130 -30.22 -7.15 7.71
CA ASN A 130 -30.22 -5.76 8.16
C ASN A 130 -28.97 -4.99 7.73
N LYS A 131 -28.03 -5.64 7.04
CA LYS A 131 -26.78 -5.01 6.63
C LYS A 131 -26.97 -4.30 5.29
N ALA A 132 -26.66 -3.01 5.26
CA ALA A 132 -26.75 -2.23 4.03
C ALA A 132 -25.86 -2.84 2.95
N MET A 133 -26.43 -3.08 1.77
CA MET A 133 -25.68 -3.45 0.58
C MET A 133 -24.82 -2.25 0.17
N CYS A 134 -23.50 -2.35 0.27
CA CYS A 134 -22.61 -1.30 -0.20
C CYS A 134 -21.21 -1.88 -0.37
N TYR A 135 -20.35 -1.19 -1.13
CA TYR A 135 -19.02 -1.72 -1.44
C TYR A 135 -18.21 -2.11 -0.19
N ARG A 136 -18.39 -1.39 0.92
CA ARG A 136 -17.68 -1.62 2.20
C ARG A 136 -18.06 -2.96 2.85
N ASN A 137 -19.26 -3.45 2.60
CA ASN A 137 -19.81 -4.64 3.24
C ASN A 137 -19.76 -5.88 2.34
N ASP A 138 -19.57 -5.69 1.03
CA ASP A 138 -19.70 -6.75 0.03
C ASP A 138 -18.63 -7.85 0.15
N ALA A 139 -17.48 -7.53 0.74
CA ALA A 139 -16.45 -8.52 1.04
C ALA A 139 -16.87 -9.53 2.12
N LEU A 140 -17.95 -9.27 2.88
CA LEU A 140 -18.36 -10.09 4.03
C LEU A 140 -17.17 -10.35 4.98
N ALA A 141 -16.37 -9.31 5.19
CA ALA A 141 -15.18 -9.32 6.02
C ALA A 141 -15.01 -7.95 6.68
N LEU A 142 -14.70 -7.93 7.97
CA LEU A 142 -14.32 -6.73 8.70
C LEU A 142 -12.81 -6.59 8.69
N SER A 143 -12.32 -5.36 8.46
CA SER A 143 -10.91 -5.00 8.65
C SER A 143 -10.73 -4.38 10.03
N LEU A 144 -9.98 -5.06 10.89
CA LEU A 144 -9.78 -4.75 12.30
C LEU A 144 -8.32 -4.45 12.61
N VAL A 145 -8.09 -3.72 13.69
CA VAL A 145 -6.74 -3.36 14.16
C VAL A 145 -6.22 -4.33 15.22
N GLU A 146 -7.09 -5.14 15.81
CA GLU A 146 -6.77 -6.12 16.86
C GLU A 146 -7.21 -7.52 16.41
N ASN A 147 -6.49 -8.54 16.89
CA ASN A 147 -6.86 -9.95 16.72
C ASN A 147 -7.87 -10.39 17.80
N ILE A 148 -8.21 -11.69 17.80
CA ILE A 148 -9.14 -12.26 18.79
C ILE A 148 -8.66 -12.16 20.24
N ASP A 149 -7.34 -12.08 20.46
CA ASP A 149 -6.72 -11.99 21.78
C ASP A 149 -6.54 -10.54 22.27
N GLY A 150 -6.88 -9.56 21.41
CA GLY A 150 -6.73 -8.13 21.68
C GLY A 150 -5.38 -7.54 21.31
N ASP A 151 -4.49 -8.31 20.66
CA ASP A 151 -3.21 -7.81 20.20
C ASP A 151 -3.38 -6.92 18.96
N GLN A 152 -2.82 -5.71 19.02
CA GLN A 152 -2.82 -4.80 17.89
C GLN A 152 -1.92 -5.32 16.76
N ILE A 153 -2.33 -5.07 15.52
CA ILE A 153 -1.58 -5.46 14.32
C ILE A 153 -0.19 -4.82 14.32
N GLY A 154 -0.02 -3.66 14.95
CA GLY A 154 1.26 -3.00 15.16
C GLY A 154 1.06 -1.69 15.93
N PRO A 155 2.13 -0.93 16.23
CA PRO A 155 1.98 0.38 16.85
C PRO A 155 1.35 1.39 15.87
N LEU A 156 0.42 2.21 16.37
CA LEU A 156 -0.17 3.32 15.61
C LEU A 156 0.87 4.43 15.38
N ALA A 157 1.04 4.84 14.14
CA ALA A 157 1.87 5.98 13.77
C ALA A 157 1.33 7.27 14.40
N LYS A 158 2.23 8.11 14.92
CA LYS A 158 1.85 9.38 15.53
C LYS A 158 1.13 10.25 14.49
N GLY A 159 -0.03 10.79 14.86
CA GLY A 159 -0.82 11.67 13.98
C GLY A 159 -1.62 10.95 12.91
N SER A 160 -1.51 9.62 12.84
CA SER A 160 -2.38 8.80 12.02
C SER A 160 -3.53 8.21 12.82
N PHE A 161 -4.66 7.99 12.16
CA PHE A 161 -5.74 7.12 12.63
C PHE A 161 -5.83 5.81 11.81
N MET A 162 -4.92 5.63 10.84
CA MET A 162 -4.96 4.52 9.89
C MET A 162 -3.65 3.74 9.76
N ILE A 163 -2.49 4.33 10.06
CA ILE A 163 -1.21 3.66 9.81
C ILE A 163 -0.74 2.95 11.07
N TYR A 164 -0.96 1.64 11.11
CA TYR A 164 -0.37 0.76 12.11
C TYR A 164 0.88 0.12 11.49
N SER A 165 2.05 0.35 12.08
CA SER A 165 3.32 -0.10 11.51
C SER A 165 3.43 -1.63 11.59
N TYR A 166 3.33 -2.31 10.44
CA TYR A 166 3.48 -3.77 10.34
C TYR A 166 4.38 -4.18 9.17
N PRO A 167 5.70 -3.91 9.23
CA PRO A 167 6.61 -4.07 8.09
C PRO A 167 6.65 -5.49 7.51
N GLN A 168 6.50 -6.52 8.34
CA GLN A 168 6.45 -7.93 7.91
C GLN A 168 5.25 -8.24 7.00
N GLY A 169 4.17 -7.47 7.07
CA GLY A 169 3.04 -7.63 6.14
C GLY A 169 3.42 -7.27 4.71
N LEU A 170 4.42 -6.41 4.49
CA LEU A 170 4.93 -6.11 3.15
C LEU A 170 5.61 -7.33 2.54
N GLU A 171 6.43 -8.05 3.31
CA GLU A 171 7.06 -9.29 2.85
C GLU A 171 5.99 -10.34 2.46
N LYS A 172 4.99 -10.54 3.32
CA LYS A 172 3.89 -11.47 3.05
C LYS A 172 3.11 -11.09 1.79
N LEU A 173 2.81 -9.81 1.60
CA LEU A 173 2.14 -9.30 0.40
C LEU A 173 2.98 -9.53 -0.87
N LEU A 174 4.28 -9.26 -0.79
CA LEU A 174 5.22 -9.44 -1.90
C LEU A 174 5.37 -10.92 -2.30
N VAL A 175 5.45 -11.82 -1.31
CA VAL A 175 5.45 -13.27 -1.55
C VAL A 175 4.12 -13.73 -2.13
N PHE A 176 3.00 -13.22 -1.63
CA PHE A 176 1.68 -13.48 -2.19
C PHE A 176 1.60 -13.08 -3.67
N MET A 177 2.11 -11.89 -4.03
CA MET A 177 2.17 -11.41 -5.41
C MET A 177 3.03 -12.31 -6.29
N LYS A 178 4.19 -12.77 -5.79
CA LYS A 178 5.03 -13.75 -6.49
C LYS A 178 4.26 -15.03 -6.81
N GLN A 179 3.60 -15.60 -5.80
CA GLN A 179 2.95 -16.91 -5.91
C GLN A 179 1.72 -16.89 -6.82
N ASN A 180 0.95 -15.80 -6.83
CA ASN A 180 -0.35 -15.74 -7.51
C ASN A 180 -0.30 -15.04 -8.88
N TYR A 181 0.71 -14.20 -9.13
CA TYR A 181 0.73 -13.32 -10.30
C TYR A 181 2.04 -13.35 -11.11
N GLN A 182 2.69 -14.51 -11.17
CA GLN A 182 3.86 -14.75 -12.03
C GLN A 182 5.08 -13.88 -11.70
N ASN A 183 5.25 -13.52 -10.42
CA ASN A 183 6.41 -12.74 -9.93
C ASN A 183 6.70 -11.48 -10.75
N PRO A 184 5.74 -10.54 -10.84
CA PRO A 184 5.88 -9.37 -11.68
C PRO A 184 7.04 -8.50 -11.20
N LYS A 185 7.59 -7.65 -12.08
CA LYS A 185 8.53 -6.61 -11.67
C LYS A 185 7.81 -5.66 -10.71
N ILE A 186 8.31 -5.51 -9.48
CA ILE A 186 7.67 -4.70 -8.45
C ILE A 186 8.56 -3.51 -8.07
N TYR A 187 7.95 -2.34 -7.92
CA TYR A 187 8.54 -1.20 -7.21
C TYR A 187 7.67 -0.90 -6.00
N ILE A 188 8.28 -0.63 -4.85
CA ILE A 188 7.55 -0.03 -3.74
C ILE A 188 7.40 1.45 -4.09
N SER A 189 6.28 1.81 -4.70
CA SER A 189 6.01 3.15 -5.23
C SER A 189 5.72 4.16 -4.15
N GLU A 190 5.21 3.70 -3.01
CA GLU A 190 5.09 4.51 -1.80
C GLU A 190 5.25 3.65 -0.55
N ASN A 191 5.99 4.17 0.41
CA ASN A 191 6.01 3.73 1.79
C ASN A 191 6.46 4.89 2.68
N GLY A 192 5.91 5.00 3.87
CA GLY A 192 6.26 6.07 4.79
C GLY A 192 5.56 5.95 6.13
N ILE A 193 5.81 6.91 7.01
CA ILE A 193 5.14 7.02 8.29
C ILE A 193 4.87 8.50 8.58
N SER A 194 3.65 8.79 9.06
CA SER A 194 3.29 10.14 9.46
C SER A 194 3.77 10.47 10.86
N GLU A 195 3.86 11.78 11.08
CA GLU A 195 3.97 12.43 12.39
C GLU A 195 2.83 13.41 12.62
N VAL A 196 2.63 13.72 13.90
CA VAL A 196 1.87 14.91 14.30
C VAL A 196 2.69 16.17 14.05
N GLU A 197 1.97 17.26 13.82
CA GLU A 197 2.53 18.62 13.84
C GLU A 197 3.04 19.06 15.22
N GLU A 198 2.79 18.29 16.30
CA GLU A 198 2.99 18.75 17.67
C GLU A 198 4.41 19.27 17.92
N GLU A 199 4.44 20.60 18.07
CA GLU A 199 5.56 21.46 18.40
C GLU A 199 6.02 21.24 19.85
N GLU A 200 6.04 20.01 20.37
CA GLU A 200 6.48 19.72 21.75
C GLU A 200 7.86 20.35 22.04
N ASN A 201 8.65 20.60 20.99
CA ASN A 201 9.90 21.37 21.02
C ASN A 201 10.06 22.35 19.83
N GLY A 202 8.97 22.88 19.27
CA GLY A 202 9.02 23.76 18.10
C GLY A 202 9.65 23.12 16.85
N LEU A 203 10.32 23.93 16.03
CA LEU A 203 10.96 23.47 14.78
C LEU A 203 12.00 22.35 15.03
N ASP A 204 12.78 22.43 16.12
CA ASP A 204 13.80 21.42 16.43
C ASP A 204 13.18 20.04 16.69
N GLY A 205 11.99 20.00 17.29
CA GLY A 205 11.19 18.78 17.43
C GLY A 205 10.74 18.23 16.08
N ALA A 206 10.18 19.08 15.23
CA ALA A 206 9.69 18.69 13.90
C ALA A 206 10.80 18.23 12.94
N LEU A 207 12.05 18.67 13.16
CA LEU A 207 13.21 18.22 12.40
C LEU A 207 13.84 16.92 12.92
N ARG A 208 13.46 16.46 14.13
CA ARG A 208 14.01 15.26 14.77
C ARG A 208 13.05 14.09 14.64
N ASP A 209 13.21 13.31 13.57
CA ASP A 209 12.31 12.24 13.15
C ASP A 209 12.96 10.84 13.10
N PRO A 210 13.59 10.34 14.19
CA PRO A 210 14.31 9.07 14.17
C PRO A 210 13.41 7.85 13.91
N HIS A 211 12.12 7.93 14.25
CA HIS A 211 11.17 6.85 13.99
C HIS A 211 10.86 6.71 12.49
N ARG A 212 11.00 7.78 11.69
CA ARG A 212 10.90 7.71 10.22
C ARG A 212 12.03 6.87 9.66
N ILE A 213 13.27 7.11 10.11
CA ILE A 213 14.44 6.31 9.75
C ILE A 213 14.21 4.83 10.14
N GLN A 214 13.76 4.57 11.37
CA GLN A 214 13.47 3.20 11.82
C GLN A 214 12.38 2.54 10.98
N SER A 215 11.33 3.26 10.59
CA SER A 215 10.27 2.74 9.72
C SER A 215 10.82 2.34 8.35
N VAL A 216 11.62 3.20 7.72
CA VAL A 216 12.26 2.93 6.43
C VAL A 216 13.13 1.67 6.51
N LEU A 217 14.03 1.62 7.49
CA LEU A 217 14.94 0.49 7.64
C LEU A 217 14.21 -0.84 7.92
N ARG A 218 13.15 -0.81 8.74
CA ARG A 218 12.33 -2.01 9.00
C ARG A 218 11.62 -2.51 7.74
N HIS A 219 11.06 -1.62 6.92
CA HIS A 219 10.45 -2.03 5.65
C HIS A 219 11.49 -2.53 4.65
N LEU A 220 12.65 -1.87 4.54
CA LEU A 220 13.76 -2.33 3.70
C LEU A 220 14.26 -3.72 4.11
N PHE A 221 14.33 -4.01 5.40
CA PHE A 221 14.67 -5.35 5.91
C PHE A 221 13.67 -6.41 5.41
N TRP A 222 12.37 -6.16 5.52
CA TRP A 222 11.35 -7.12 5.08
C TRP A 222 11.24 -7.23 3.56
N ILE A 223 11.52 -6.14 2.82
CA ILE A 223 11.69 -6.19 1.36
C ILE A 223 12.88 -7.09 1.01
N ASN A 224 14.01 -6.96 1.72
CA ASN A 224 15.17 -7.81 1.52
C ASN A 224 14.84 -9.29 1.81
N LYS A 225 14.08 -9.58 2.88
CA LYS A 225 13.57 -10.94 3.15
C LYS A 225 12.66 -11.49 2.04
N ALA A 226 11.86 -10.63 1.41
CA ALA A 226 11.09 -11.03 0.22
C ALA A 226 12.00 -11.32 -0.99
N MET A 227 13.04 -10.51 -1.19
CA MET A 227 14.02 -10.72 -2.27
C MET A 227 14.86 -11.99 -2.08
N GLU A 228 15.20 -12.37 -0.83
CA GLU A 228 15.79 -13.68 -0.50
C GLU A 228 14.88 -14.86 -0.88
N LYS A 229 13.57 -14.62 -0.99
CA LYS A 229 12.56 -15.58 -1.48
C LYS A 229 12.27 -15.38 -2.98
N ASP A 230 13.22 -14.84 -3.74
CA ASP A 230 13.16 -14.54 -5.18
C ASP A 230 12.01 -13.61 -5.62
N VAL A 231 11.48 -12.75 -4.75
CA VAL A 231 10.51 -11.74 -5.20
C VAL A 231 11.22 -10.67 -6.03
N ASN A 232 10.64 -10.34 -7.19
CA ASN A 232 11.24 -9.47 -8.20
C ASN A 232 11.08 -7.96 -7.90
N VAL A 233 11.54 -7.51 -6.73
CA VAL A 233 11.55 -6.09 -6.33
C VAL A 233 12.73 -5.35 -6.99
N LYS A 234 12.48 -4.15 -7.51
CA LYS A 234 13.46 -3.33 -8.24
C LYS A 234 13.73 -1.96 -7.66
N GLY A 235 12.92 -1.47 -6.73
CA GLY A 235 13.16 -0.19 -6.10
C GLY A 235 12.20 0.11 -4.97
N TYR A 236 12.59 1.09 -4.18
CA TYR A 236 11.85 1.61 -3.04
C TYR A 236 11.82 3.13 -3.13
N PHE A 237 10.61 3.68 -3.08
CA PHE A 237 10.38 5.11 -3.13
C PHE A 237 9.67 5.54 -1.85
N TYR A 238 10.33 6.40 -1.09
CA TYR A 238 9.79 6.94 0.16
C TYR A 238 8.71 7.99 -0.14
N TRP A 239 7.52 7.81 0.43
CA TRP A 239 6.52 8.87 0.50
C TRP A 239 6.79 9.68 1.78
N THR A 240 7.32 10.89 1.68
CA THR A 240 7.45 11.76 0.50
C THR A 240 8.64 12.71 0.68
N PRO A 241 9.17 13.33 -0.38
CA PRO A 241 10.20 14.36 -0.21
C PRO A 241 9.76 15.50 0.73
N PHE A 242 8.51 15.97 0.69
CA PHE A 242 8.09 17.16 1.44
C PHE A 242 6.81 16.91 2.24
N ASP A 243 6.69 17.54 3.40
CA ASP A 243 5.39 17.69 4.04
C ASP A 243 4.42 18.34 3.05
N ASN A 244 3.23 17.76 2.89
CA ASN A 244 2.29 18.15 1.84
C ASN A 244 0.83 18.07 2.33
N PHE A 245 -0.10 18.28 1.40
CA PHE A 245 -1.53 18.25 1.68
C PHE A 245 -2.05 16.80 1.67
N GLU A 246 -2.27 16.23 2.85
CA GLU A 246 -2.72 14.84 3.05
C GLU A 246 -4.25 14.75 2.96
N TRP A 247 -4.78 15.05 1.78
CA TRP A 247 -6.19 14.84 1.43
C TRP A 247 -7.16 15.48 2.44
N GLY A 248 -8.06 14.68 3.03
CA GLY A 248 -9.03 15.15 4.03
C GLY A 248 -8.41 15.61 5.34
N MET A 249 -7.12 15.33 5.58
CA MET A 249 -6.39 15.73 6.78
C MET A 249 -5.64 17.06 6.60
N GLY A 250 -5.63 17.62 5.39
CA GLY A 250 -4.92 18.84 5.08
C GLY A 250 -3.43 18.73 5.42
N TYR A 251 -2.86 19.77 6.03
CA TYR A 251 -1.42 19.82 6.35
C TYR A 251 -1.07 19.24 7.73
N THR A 252 -2.01 18.59 8.43
CA THR A 252 -1.81 18.15 9.82
C THR A 252 -0.90 16.92 9.94
N GLN A 253 -0.92 16.02 8.95
CA GLN A 253 -0.03 14.86 8.91
C GLN A 253 1.28 15.20 8.19
N LYS A 254 2.40 14.90 8.83
CA LYS A 254 3.74 15.18 8.29
C LYS A 254 4.41 13.88 7.84
N PHE A 255 4.49 13.64 6.54
CA PHE A 255 5.16 12.47 5.94
C PHE A 255 6.55 12.78 5.38
N GLY A 256 6.86 14.06 5.18
CA GLY A 256 8.01 14.54 4.44
C GLY A 256 9.34 14.22 5.10
N LEU A 257 10.33 13.89 4.27
CA LEU A 257 11.75 13.97 4.66
C LEU A 257 12.16 15.43 4.94
N TYR A 258 11.52 16.39 4.29
CA TYR A 258 11.72 17.81 4.51
C TYR A 258 10.46 18.43 5.13
N TYR A 259 10.69 19.22 6.19
CA TYR A 259 9.69 20.09 6.76
C TYR A 259 9.39 21.24 5.79
N VAL A 260 8.12 21.63 5.68
CA VAL A 260 7.68 22.78 4.89
C VAL A 260 7.17 23.87 5.82
N ASP A 261 7.91 24.98 5.87
CA ASP A 261 7.55 26.13 6.69
C ASP A 261 6.50 26.99 5.99
N HIS A 262 5.24 26.82 6.39
CA HIS A 262 4.12 27.62 5.87
C HIS A 262 4.16 29.10 6.29
N LYS A 263 4.96 29.46 7.30
CA LYS A 263 5.12 30.84 7.78
C LYS A 263 6.30 31.55 7.11
N ASP A 264 7.27 30.80 6.58
CA ASP A 264 8.46 31.31 5.85
C ASP A 264 8.44 30.88 4.37
N ASN A 265 7.47 31.37 3.60
CA ASN A 265 7.39 31.19 2.13
C ASN A 265 7.56 29.73 1.65
N LEU A 266 6.97 28.77 2.37
CA LEU A 266 7.08 27.33 2.09
C LEU A 266 8.54 26.85 2.06
N LYS A 267 9.42 27.41 2.89
CA LYS A 267 10.83 26.98 2.96
C LYS A 267 10.94 25.51 3.31
N ARG A 268 11.81 24.80 2.59
CA ARG A 268 12.09 23.36 2.82
C ARG A 268 13.28 23.23 3.75
N ILE A 269 13.07 22.56 4.89
CA ILE A 269 14.10 22.37 5.91
C ILE A 269 14.32 20.86 6.08
N PRO A 270 15.55 20.34 5.86
CA PRO A 270 15.80 18.91 5.94
C PRO A 270 15.66 18.41 7.37
N LYS A 271 14.79 17.41 7.56
CA LYS A 271 14.70 16.67 8.83
C LYS A 271 15.90 15.73 8.99
N GLN A 272 16.01 15.07 10.14
CA GLN A 272 17.06 14.09 10.40
C GLN A 272 17.04 12.96 9.36
N SER A 273 15.85 12.47 8.97
CA SER A 273 15.70 11.46 7.91
C SER A 273 16.21 11.91 6.54
N ALA A 274 15.99 13.17 6.14
CA ALA A 274 16.53 13.73 4.89
C ALA A 274 18.06 13.77 4.88
N LYS A 275 18.67 14.06 6.04
CA LYS A 275 20.14 14.09 6.19
C LYS A 275 20.74 12.69 6.23
N TRP A 276 20.01 11.74 6.83
CA TRP A 276 20.42 10.34 6.96
C TRP A 276 20.35 9.58 5.63
N LEU A 277 19.29 9.77 4.84
CA LEU A 277 19.06 8.99 3.62
C LEU A 277 20.24 8.97 2.62
N PRO A 278 20.90 10.10 2.27
CA PRO A 278 22.07 10.05 1.38
C PRO A 278 23.26 9.30 1.99
N ILE A 279 23.49 9.41 3.30
CA ILE A 279 24.55 8.67 4.01
C ILE A 279 24.29 7.15 3.88
N PHE A 280 23.06 6.73 4.15
CA PHE A 280 22.61 5.35 3.98
C PHE A 280 22.80 4.84 2.54
N LEU A 281 22.36 5.61 1.54
CA LEU A 281 22.44 5.21 0.13
C LEU A 281 23.88 5.12 -0.40
N ASN A 282 24.79 5.97 0.10
CA ASN A 282 26.20 5.96 -0.28
C ASN A 282 27.02 4.93 0.50
N GLY A 283 26.44 4.28 1.51
CA GLY A 283 27.18 3.40 2.42
C GLY A 283 28.22 4.15 3.25
N GLU A 284 27.99 5.45 3.48
CA GLU A 284 28.83 6.27 4.33
C GLU A 284 28.54 5.95 5.82
N ASP A 285 29.57 5.95 6.66
CA ASP A 285 29.50 5.59 8.09
C ASP A 285 28.98 4.16 8.38
N GLU A 286 29.78 3.18 7.96
CA GLU A 286 29.49 1.75 8.17
C GLU A 286 29.26 1.38 9.64
N LEU A 287 29.89 2.08 10.58
CA LEU A 287 29.76 1.80 12.01
C LEU A 287 28.37 2.22 12.52
N GLN A 288 27.90 3.41 12.14
CA GLN A 288 26.55 3.86 12.44
C GLN A 288 25.51 2.94 11.80
N LEU A 289 25.68 2.59 10.52
CA LEU A 289 24.77 1.69 9.81
C LEU A 289 24.69 0.30 10.47
N ARG A 290 25.83 -0.27 10.87
CA ARG A 290 25.86 -1.55 11.62
C ARG A 290 25.14 -1.44 12.96
N HIS A 291 25.30 -0.34 13.67
CA HIS A 291 24.61 -0.11 14.94
C HIS A 291 23.09 -0.02 14.75
N GLU A 292 22.64 0.75 13.76
CA GLU A 292 21.22 0.90 13.40
C GLU A 292 20.59 -0.44 13.00
N LEU A 293 21.26 -1.22 12.15
CA LEU A 293 20.80 -2.55 11.75
C LEU A 293 20.76 -3.53 12.92
N THR A 294 21.75 -3.48 13.83
CA THR A 294 21.78 -4.34 15.02
C THR A 294 20.60 -4.04 15.95
N ASN A 295 20.30 -2.75 16.19
CA ASN A 295 19.14 -2.34 17.00
C ASN A 295 17.80 -2.73 16.37
N ILE A 296 17.72 -2.75 15.04
CA ILE A 296 16.53 -3.22 14.33
C ILE A 296 16.37 -4.74 14.50
N LEU A 297 17.44 -5.50 14.30
CA LEU A 297 17.40 -6.96 14.47
C LEU A 297 17.01 -7.34 15.91
N SER A 298 17.50 -6.63 16.93
CA SER A 298 17.15 -6.87 18.33
C SER A 298 15.72 -6.47 18.71
N THR A 299 14.97 -5.81 17.81
CA THR A 299 13.57 -5.43 18.03
C THR A 299 12.60 -6.10 17.06
N ILE A 300 13.11 -6.90 16.12
CA ILE A 300 12.34 -7.72 15.17
C ILE A 300 12.34 -9.20 15.59
N LEU A 301 13.43 -9.68 16.20
CA LEU A 301 13.58 -11.02 16.78
C LEU A 301 13.20 -11.04 18.26
#